data_AF-A0A6B3HGK0-F1
#
_entry.id   AF-A0A6B3HGK0-F1
#
_cell.length_a   1.000
_cell.length_b   1.000
_cell.length_c   1.000
_cell.angle_alpha   90.00
_cell.angle_beta   90.00
_cell.angle_gamma   90.00
#
_symmetry.space_group_name_H-M   'P 1'
#
loop_
_entity.id
_entity.type
_entity.pdbx_description
1 polymer ?
#
loop_
_entity_poly.entity_id
_entity_poly.type
_entity_poly.pdbx_seq_one_letter_code
_entity_poly.pdbx_strand_id
1 'polypeptide(L)'
;LPPARTTLLQHFMGWFVRTERPVFDPTTADLMDFRTPQPARGLSFGYVLPLDPRTALVEYTEFSPAPLETGGYLNALHHYTQEVL
;
A
#
# COMPACT_ATOMS: atom_id res chain seq x y z
N LEU A 1 13.29 4.99 -30.91
CA LEU A 1 13.92 4.01 -29.99
C LEU A 1 13.12 2.71 -30.07
N PRO A 2 13.73 1.52 -30.00
CA PRO A 2 12.96 0.27 -29.87
C PRO A 2 12.09 0.35 -28.61
N PRO A 3 10.90 -0.30 -28.58
CA PRO A 3 10.06 -0.28 -27.40
C PRO A 3 10.85 -0.87 -26.22
N ALA A 4 11.04 -0.08 -25.16
CA ALA A 4 11.55 -0.58 -23.91
C ALA A 4 10.51 -1.55 -23.34
N ARG A 5 10.83 -2.85 -23.36
CA ARG A 5 9.98 -3.88 -22.75
C ARG A 5 10.52 -4.16 -21.35
N THR A 6 9.86 -3.62 -20.33
CA THR A 6 10.10 -3.98 -18.94
C THR A 6 8.82 -4.60 -18.39
N THR A 7 8.93 -5.81 -17.87
CA THR A 7 7.82 -6.50 -17.19
C THR A 7 7.96 -6.25 -15.70
N LEU A 8 6.92 -5.68 -15.09
CA LEU A 8 6.76 -5.57 -13.64
C LEU A 8 5.47 -6.28 -13.26
N LEU A 9 5.49 -7.00 -12.14
CA LEU A 9 4.31 -7.57 -11.54
C LEU A 9 3.71 -6.52 -10.62
N GLN A 10 2.41 -6.29 -10.73
CA GLN A 10 1.66 -5.59 -9.70
C GLN A 10 1.21 -6.61 -8.67
N HIS A 11 1.63 -6.44 -7.43
CA HIS A 11 1.25 -7.30 -6.32
C HIS A 11 0.89 -6.45 -5.10
N PHE A 12 -0.01 -6.96 -4.28
CA PHE A 12 -0.57 -6.20 -3.17
C PHE A 12 -1.03 -7.10 -2.03
N MET A 13 -1.05 -6.53 -0.84
CA MET A 13 -1.65 -7.13 0.35
C MET A 13 -2.24 -6.03 1.22
N GLY A 14 -3.38 -6.29 1.84
CA GLY A 14 -4.07 -5.30 2.67
C GLY A 14 -4.70 -5.86 3.93
N TRP A 15 -5.01 -4.95 4.84
CA TRP A 15 -5.70 -5.21 6.10
C TRP A 15 -6.96 -4.36 6.19
N PHE A 16 -8.05 -4.96 6.65
CA PHE A 16 -9.14 -4.20 7.22
C PHE A 16 -8.75 -3.77 8.63
N VAL A 17 -8.60 -2.46 8.83
CA VAL A 17 -8.22 -1.88 10.11
C VAL A 17 -9.44 -1.28 10.80
N ARG A 18 -9.40 -1.27 12.13
CA ARG A 18 -10.36 -0.55 12.98
C ARG A 18 -9.60 0.32 13.96
N THR A 19 -10.06 1.55 14.11
CA THR A 19 -9.46 2.54 15.01
C THR A 19 -10.40 2.89 16.18
N GLU A 20 -9.81 3.27 17.32
CA GLU A 20 -10.58 3.63 18.53
C GLU A 20 -11.30 4.98 18.39
N ARG A 21 -10.84 5.84 17.48
CA ARG A 21 -11.37 7.19 17.21
C ARG A 21 -11.79 7.30 15.74
N PRO A 22 -12.76 8.16 15.40
CA PRO A 22 -13.17 8.34 14.01
C PRO A 22 -12.13 9.17 13.25
N VAL A 23 -11.12 8.50 12.67
CA VAL A 23 -10.00 9.16 11.98
C VAL A 23 -10.14 9.16 10.45
N PHE A 24 -11.12 8.44 9.91
CA PHE A 24 -11.34 8.36 8.47
C PHE A 24 -12.52 9.23 8.03
N ASP A 25 -12.42 9.81 6.84
CA ASP A 25 -13.54 10.39 6.11
C ASP A 25 -14.02 9.37 5.06
N PRO A 26 -15.21 8.76 5.22
CA PRO A 26 -15.75 7.79 4.26
C PRO A 26 -15.92 8.30 2.82
N THR A 27 -15.85 9.62 2.61
CA THR A 27 -16.00 10.23 1.29
C THR A 27 -14.68 10.50 0.59
N THR A 28 -13.55 10.28 1.27
CA THR A 28 -12.21 10.59 0.78
C THR A 28 -11.33 9.34 0.83
N ALA A 29 -10.76 8.95 -0.32
CA ALA A 29 -9.79 7.85 -0.41
C ALA A 29 -8.39 8.41 -0.65
N ASP A 30 -7.39 7.85 0.04
CA ASP A 30 -5.99 8.13 -0.23
C ASP A 30 -5.47 7.11 -1.24
N LEU A 31 -5.10 7.61 -2.42
CA LEU A 31 -4.62 6.80 -3.53
C LEU A 31 -3.15 7.07 -3.82
N MET A 32 -2.38 6.00 -4.01
CA MET A 32 -0.98 6.03 -4.44
C MET A 32 -0.11 6.87 -3.53
N ASP A 33 -0.17 6.61 -2.22
CA ASP A 33 0.73 7.25 -1.27
C ASP A 33 2.14 6.64 -1.37
N PHE A 34 3.05 7.37 -2.03
CA PHE A 34 4.43 6.95 -2.27
C PHE A 34 5.36 7.10 -1.06
N ARG A 35 4.85 7.47 0.12
CA ARG A 35 5.66 7.59 1.35
C ARG A 35 6.13 6.23 1.91
N THR A 36 5.78 5.12 1.27
CA THR A 36 6.35 3.81 1.56
C THR A 36 7.85 3.76 1.22
N PRO A 37 8.66 2.98 1.97
CA PRO A 37 10.03 2.67 1.55
C PRO A 37 10.03 2.03 0.17
N GLN A 38 10.69 2.67 -0.78
CA GLN A 38 10.67 2.25 -2.18
C GLN A 38 11.61 1.05 -2.41
N PRO A 39 11.20 0.04 -3.21
CA PRO A 39 12.07 -1.08 -3.57
C PRO A 39 13.23 -0.58 -4.45
N ALA A 40 14.37 -1.28 -4.41
CA ALA A 40 15.53 -0.95 -5.24
C ALA A 40 15.24 -1.01 -6.75
N ARG A 41 14.26 -1.84 -7.16
CA ARG A 41 13.79 -1.95 -8.55
C ARG A 41 12.27 -2.00 -8.58
N GLY A 42 11.65 -0.90 -9.00
CA GLY A 42 10.21 -0.79 -9.07
C GLY A 42 9.70 0.46 -8.37
N LEU A 43 8.48 0.37 -7.86
CA LEU A 43 7.87 1.37 -6.99
C LEU A 43 6.89 0.69 -6.03
N SER A 44 6.66 1.29 -4.88
CA SER A 44 5.59 0.90 -3.97
C SER A 44 4.77 2.12 -3.56
N PHE A 45 3.53 1.87 -3.16
CA PHE A 45 2.67 2.89 -2.57
C PHE A 45 1.58 2.23 -1.73
N GLY A 46 0.98 3.03 -0.84
CA GLY A 46 -0.17 2.63 -0.05
C GLY A 46 -1.50 3.14 -0.61
N TYR A 47 -2.57 2.44 -0.26
CA TYR A 47 -3.95 2.91 -0.36
C TYR A 47 -4.59 2.92 1.02
N VAL A 48 -5.44 3.92 1.26
CA VAL A 48 -6.40 3.93 2.38
C VAL A 48 -7.78 4.14 1.80
N LEU A 49 -8.64 3.13 1.96
CA LEU A 49 -10.00 3.12 1.47
C LEU A 49 -10.96 3.04 2.66
N PRO A 50 -11.42 4.19 3.20
CA PRO A 50 -12.40 4.24 4.27
C PRO A 50 -13.72 3.54 3.91
N LEU A 51 -14.24 2.72 4.83
CA LEU A 51 -15.58 2.15 4.73
C LEU A 51 -16.56 2.93 5.62
N ASP A 52 -16.10 3.33 6.81
CA ASP A 52 -16.81 4.16 7.77
C ASP A 52 -15.80 5.02 8.56
N PRO A 53 -16.22 5.95 9.44
CA PRO A 53 -15.27 6.84 10.12
C PRO A 53 -14.18 6.13 10.96
N ARG A 54 -14.35 4.85 11.28
CA ARG A 54 -13.47 4.04 12.15
C ARG A 54 -12.90 2.81 11.46
N THR A 55 -13.35 2.46 10.25
CA THR A 55 -12.82 1.30 9.51
C THR A 55 -12.39 1.67 8.10
N ALA A 56 -11.27 1.09 7.68
CA ALA A 56 -10.70 1.28 6.35
C ALA A 56 -10.05 -0.02 5.86
N LEU A 57 -9.96 -0.20 4.54
CA LEU A 57 -8.97 -1.10 3.95
C LEU A 57 -7.67 -0.31 3.75
N VAL A 58 -6.59 -0.77 4.37
CA VAL A 58 -5.24 -0.26 4.13
C VAL A 58 -4.48 -1.30 3.31
N GLU A 59 -3.97 -0.92 2.16
CA GLU A 59 -3.30 -1.83 1.21
C GLU A 59 -1.91 -1.32 0.86
N TYR A 60 -0.92 -2.22 0.90
CA TYR A 60 0.40 -2.00 0.32
C TYR A 60 0.41 -2.59 -1.09
N THR A 61 0.78 -1.78 -2.08
CA THR A 61 0.95 -2.20 -3.48
C THR A 61 2.38 -1.98 -3.92
N GLU A 62 2.94 -2.93 -4.66
CA GLU A 62 4.27 -2.80 -5.25
C GLU A 62 4.28 -3.29 -6.70
N PHE A 63 5.00 -2.56 -7.53
CA PHE A 63 5.39 -2.97 -8.87
C PHE A 63 6.87 -3.36 -8.86
N SER A 64 7.18 -4.64 -8.99
CA SER A 64 8.56 -5.10 -9.06
C SER A 64 8.69 -6.38 -9.91
N PRO A 65 9.92 -6.79 -10.31
CA PRO A 65 10.10 -7.95 -11.18
C PRO A 65 9.64 -9.30 -10.59
N ALA A 66 9.50 -9.38 -9.27
CA ALA A 66 9.09 -10.56 -8.53
C ALA A 66 8.21 -10.14 -7.33
N PRO A 67 7.24 -10.97 -6.90
CA PRO A 67 6.46 -10.68 -5.70
C PRO A 67 7.35 -10.77 -4.45
N LEU A 68 6.90 -10.12 -3.37
CA LEU A 68 7.50 -10.32 -2.05
C LEU A 68 7.08 -11.69 -1.48
N GLU A 69 7.86 -12.19 -0.52
CA GLU A 69 7.38 -13.19 0.42
C GLU A 69 6.40 -12.55 1.40
N THR A 70 5.51 -13.35 2.01
CA THR A 70 4.49 -12.88 2.95
C THR A 70 5.06 -11.95 4.04
N GLY A 71 6.23 -12.28 4.60
CA GLY A 71 6.89 -11.44 5.61
C GLY A 71 7.25 -10.04 5.12
N GLY A 72 7.61 -9.89 3.84
CA GLY A 72 7.89 -8.59 3.23
C GLY A 72 6.65 -7.69 3.20
N TYR A 73 5.51 -8.23 2.77
CA TYR A 73 4.24 -7.49 2.79
C TYR A 73 3.80 -7.12 4.21
N LEU A 74 3.93 -8.04 5.18
CA LEU A 74 3.60 -7.76 6.58
C LEU A 74 4.45 -6.64 7.15
N ASN A 75 5.76 -6.66 6.90
CA ASN A 75 6.66 -5.59 7.34
C ASN A 75 6.31 -4.25 6.70
N ALA A 76 5.99 -4.24 5.40
CA ALA A 76 5.59 -3.03 4.70
C ALA A 76 4.27 -2.45 5.22
N LEU A 77 3.26 -3.30 5.45
CA LEU A 77 1.98 -2.90 6.05
C LEU A 77 2.15 -2.39 7.48
N HIS A 78 2.97 -3.06 8.31
CA HIS A 78 3.28 -2.58 9.65
C HIS A 78 3.94 -1.20 9.63
N HIS A 79 4.94 -1.00 8.77
CA HIS A 79 5.59 0.31 8.64
C HIS A 79 4.59 1.38 8.19
N TYR A 80 3.80 1.11 7.15
CA TYR A 80 2.85 2.08 6.61
C TYR A 80 1.79 2.49 7.64
N THR A 81 1.26 1.52 8.40
CA THR A 81 0.22 1.76 9.43
C THR A 81 0.72 2.31 10.75
N GLN A 82 2.03 2.34 11.01
CA GLN A 82 2.60 2.82 12.27
C GLN A 82 3.45 4.08 12.13
N GLU A 83 4.09 4.26 10.97
CA GLU A 83 5.07 5.34 10.76
C GLU A 83 4.63 6.36 9.71
N VAL A 84 3.62 6.04 8.87
CA VAL A 84 3.19 6.89 7.74
C VAL A 84 1.78 7.44 7.91
N LEU A 85 0.82 6.59 8.30
CA LEU A 85 -0.58 6.95 8.59
C LEU A 85 -0.75 7.50 10.01
#